data_AF-A0A1I1HRE4-F1
#
_entry.id   AF-A0A1I1HRE4-F1
#
_cell.length_a   1.000
_cell.length_b   1.000
_cell.length_c   1.000
_cell.angle_alpha   90.00
_cell.angle_beta   90.00
_cell.angle_gamma   90.00
#
_symmetry.space_group_name_H-M   'P 1'
#
loop_
_entity.id
_entity.type
_entity.pdbx_description
1 polymer ?
#
loop_
_entity_poly.entity_id
_entity_poly.type
_entity_poly.pdbx_seq_one_letter_code
_entity_poly.pdbx_strand_id
1 'polypeptide(L)'
;MSWFSSHLKSSLMSLLGTSEVTSSVLEDRTEGIRQLILDELDESHFPKIALRVRYATDAQGLWHARGDVMAALAEMHGESIAREKISRISEQFTGLLPSGLSARPSSLAN
;
A
#
# COMPACT_ATOMS: atom_id res chain seq x y z
N MET A 1 -4.92 44.42 -33.34
CA MET A 1 -6.07 44.15 -32.45
C MET A 1 -5.73 42.95 -31.59
N SER A 2 -5.87 43.11 -30.28
CA SER A 2 -5.16 42.37 -29.24
C SER A 2 -5.82 41.06 -28.82
N TRP A 3 -4.97 40.14 -28.36
CA TRP A 3 -5.15 39.29 -27.18
C TRP A 3 -6.18 38.14 -27.24
N PHE A 4 -5.66 36.92 -27.45
CA PHE A 4 -6.23 35.71 -26.84
C PHE A 4 -5.30 35.23 -25.71
N SER A 5 -5.40 35.97 -24.63
CA SER A 5 -5.42 35.56 -23.22
C SER A 5 -4.56 34.36 -22.77
N SER A 6 -3.55 34.72 -22.00
CA SER A 6 -2.51 33.96 -21.30
C SER A 6 -2.99 32.96 -20.21
N HIS A 7 -4.20 32.43 -20.25
CA HIS A 7 -4.75 31.64 -19.12
C HIS A 7 -4.53 30.12 -19.15
N LEU A 8 -4.04 29.53 -20.25
CA LEU A 8 -3.75 28.08 -20.28
C LEU A 8 -2.38 27.71 -19.69
N LYS A 9 -1.46 28.67 -19.53
CA LYS A 9 -0.08 28.36 -19.11
C LYS A 9 0.09 28.25 -17.60
N SER A 10 -0.83 28.79 -16.80
CA SER A 10 -0.76 28.71 -15.33
C SER A 10 -1.31 27.39 -14.76
N SER A 11 -2.16 26.66 -15.49
CA SER A 11 -2.73 25.39 -15.02
C SER A 11 -1.75 24.21 -15.09
N LEU A 12 -0.75 24.26 -15.98
CA LEU A 12 0.25 23.20 -16.12
C LEU A 12 1.33 23.28 -15.02
N MET A 13 1.66 24.47 -14.53
CA MET A 13 2.64 24.64 -13.45
C MET A 13 2.13 24.17 -12.08
N SER A 14 0.81 24.11 -11.87
CA SER A 14 0.22 23.47 -10.69
C SER A 14 0.26 21.94 -10.75
N LEU A 15 0.38 21.36 -11.95
CA LEU A 15 0.40 19.91 -12.18
C LEU A 15 1.79 19.31 -11.94
N LEU A 16 2.87 20.09 -12.13
CA LEU A 16 4.23 19.61 -11.89
C LEU A 16 4.61 19.62 -10.40
N GLY A 17 4.11 20.58 -9.61
CA GLY A 17 4.35 20.63 -8.16
C GLY A 17 3.48 19.67 -7.33
N THR A 18 2.35 19.21 -7.87
CA THR A 18 1.49 18.21 -7.21
C THR A 18 2.02 16.79 -7.36
N SER A 19 2.74 16.48 -8.45
CA SER A 19 3.26 15.13 -8.71
C SER A 19 4.24 14.64 -7.65
N GLU A 20 5.22 15.46 -7.24
CA GLU A 20 6.19 15.09 -6.19
C GLU A 20 5.51 14.91 -4.83
N VAL A 21 4.57 15.79 -4.49
CA VAL A 21 3.78 15.69 -3.24
C VAL A 21 2.95 14.40 -3.24
N THR A 22 2.35 14.02 -4.38
CA THR A 22 1.61 12.76 -4.46
C THR A 22 2.51 11.53 -4.32
N SER A 23 3.73 11.54 -4.88
CA SER A 23 4.68 10.42 -4.72
C SER A 23 5.10 10.25 -3.26
N SER A 24 5.50 11.34 -2.60
CA SER A 24 5.88 11.33 -1.18
C SER A 24 4.76 10.80 -0.30
N VAL A 25 3.51 11.20 -0.53
CA VAL A 25 2.36 10.70 0.24
C VAL A 25 2.14 9.20 0.02
N LEU A 26 2.34 8.69 -1.21
CA LEU A 26 2.23 7.25 -1.49
C LEU A 26 3.37 6.46 -0.84
N GLU A 27 4.59 7.00 -0.83
CA GLU A 27 5.75 6.44 -0.14
C GLU A 27 5.53 6.39 1.38
N ASP A 28 5.07 7.49 1.98
CA ASP A 28 4.75 7.56 3.41
C ASP A 28 3.66 6.56 3.81
N ARG A 29 2.61 6.43 3.00
CA ARG A 29 1.56 5.42 3.23
C ARG A 29 2.11 4.00 3.10
N THR A 30 3.00 3.76 2.14
CA THR A 30 3.67 2.46 1.97
C THR A 30 4.55 2.14 3.17
N GLU A 31 5.29 3.12 3.70
CA GLU A 31 6.07 2.98 4.93
C GLU A 31 5.20 2.73 6.16
N GLY A 32 4.07 3.43 6.29
CA GLY A 32 3.10 3.17 7.36
C GLY A 32 2.61 1.72 7.35
N ILE A 33 2.34 1.15 6.18
CA ILE A 33 1.94 -0.27 6.05
C ILE A 33 3.12 -1.20 6.41
N ARG A 34 4.34 -0.86 5.97
CA ARG A 34 5.55 -1.63 6.28
C ARG A 34 5.74 -1.74 7.79
N GLN A 35 5.66 -0.62 8.51
CA GLN A 35 5.79 -0.62 9.98
C GLN A 35 4.67 -1.40 10.64
N LEU A 36 3.42 -1.23 10.21
CA LEU A 36 2.29 -2.00 10.74
C LEU A 36 2.51 -3.51 10.61
N ILE A 37 3.02 -3.97 9.46
CA ILE A 37 3.35 -5.39 9.28
C ILE A 37 4.49 -5.83 10.21
N LEU A 38 5.54 -5.02 10.34
CA LEU A 38 6.70 -5.35 11.19
C LEU A 38 6.34 -5.37 12.68
N ASP A 39 5.45 -4.48 13.13
CA ASP A 39 4.96 -4.43 14.51
C ASP A 39 4.15 -5.69 14.90
N GLU A 40 3.54 -6.34 13.91
CA GLU A 40 2.78 -7.58 14.09
C GLU A 40 3.65 -8.85 14.00
N LEU A 41 4.87 -8.74 13.47
CA LEU A 41 5.78 -9.87 13.29
C LEU A 41 6.77 -9.97 14.44
N ASP A 42 7.03 -11.20 14.89
CA ASP A 42 8.23 -11.47 15.67
C ASP A 42 9.43 -11.68 14.74
N GLU A 43 10.23 -10.62 14.54
CA GLU A 43 11.40 -10.63 13.65
C GLU A 43 12.44 -11.70 14.03
N SER A 44 12.49 -12.11 15.30
CA SER A 44 13.43 -13.14 15.76
C SER A 44 13.03 -14.54 15.30
N HIS A 45 11.72 -14.82 15.23
CA HIS A 45 11.18 -16.08 14.76
C HIS A 45 11.01 -16.12 13.23
N PHE A 46 10.75 -14.97 12.59
CA PHE A 46 10.50 -14.89 11.14
C PHE A 46 11.44 -13.92 10.40
N PRO A 47 12.78 -14.05 10.54
CA PRO A 47 13.72 -13.07 10.01
C PRO A 47 13.65 -12.92 8.49
N LYS A 48 13.39 -14.01 7.75
CA LYS A 48 13.26 -13.96 6.28
C LYS A 48 12.04 -13.16 5.83
N ILE A 49 10.92 -13.28 6.55
CA ILE A 49 9.67 -12.58 6.23
C ILE A 49 9.83 -11.10 6.59
N ALA A 50 10.39 -10.81 7.78
CA ALA A 50 10.71 -9.46 8.21
C ALA A 50 11.62 -8.72 7.20
N LEU A 51 12.69 -9.38 6.72
CA LEU A 51 13.57 -8.80 5.70
C LEU A 51 12.83 -8.53 4.38
N ARG A 52 11.97 -9.45 3.93
CA ARG A 52 11.19 -9.28 2.70
C ARG A 52 10.22 -8.09 2.82
N VAL A 53 9.60 -7.89 3.98
CA VAL A 53 8.74 -6.73 4.25
C VAL A 53 9.57 -5.44 4.30
N ARG A 54 10.67 -5.44 5.05
CA ARG A 54 11.55 -4.28 5.23
C ARG A 54 12.10 -3.76 3.90
N TYR A 55 12.50 -4.65 3.01
CA TYR A 55 13.11 -4.30 1.73
C TYR A 55 12.16 -4.37 0.53
N ALA A 56 10.85 -4.51 0.76
CA ALA A 56 9.87 -4.37 -0.32
C ALA A 56 9.96 -2.96 -0.91
N THR A 57 10.14 -2.88 -2.23
CA THR A 57 10.42 -1.61 -2.94
C THR A 57 9.20 -0.68 -2.97
N ASP A 58 7.99 -1.23 -3.00
CA ASP A 58 6.76 -0.48 -3.17
C ASP A 58 5.56 -1.18 -2.49
N ALA A 59 4.38 -0.56 -2.58
CA ALA A 59 3.14 -1.12 -2.08
C ALA A 59 2.80 -2.47 -2.73
N GLN A 60 3.18 -2.72 -3.99
CA GLN A 60 2.92 -4.01 -4.64
C GLN A 60 3.81 -5.11 -4.06
N GLY A 61 5.08 -4.82 -3.76
CA GLY A 61 5.99 -5.72 -3.06
C GLY A 61 5.44 -6.14 -1.69
N LEU A 62 4.96 -5.17 -0.91
CA LEU A 62 4.28 -5.44 0.37
C LEU A 62 2.99 -6.24 0.18
N TRP A 63 2.20 -5.93 -0.85
CA TRP A 63 0.97 -6.65 -1.19
C TRP A 63 1.23 -8.13 -1.43
N HIS A 64 2.31 -8.47 -2.13
CA HIS A 64 2.72 -9.85 -2.38
C HIS A 64 3.35 -10.53 -1.15
N ALA A 65 3.94 -9.77 -0.22
CA ALA A 65 4.49 -10.32 1.02
C ALA A 65 3.38 -10.77 2.01
N ARG A 66 2.16 -10.23 1.92
CA ARG A 66 1.05 -10.56 2.84
C ARG A 66 0.72 -12.05 2.94
N GLY A 67 0.95 -12.84 1.90
CA GLY A 67 0.74 -14.30 1.97
C GLY A 67 1.69 -14.97 2.97
N ASP A 68 2.96 -14.56 2.96
CA ASP A 68 3.95 -15.06 3.92
C ASP A 68 3.68 -14.51 5.32
N VAL A 69 3.27 -13.25 5.43
CA VAL A 69 2.85 -12.63 6.70
C VAL A 69 1.64 -13.37 7.29
N MET A 70 0.65 -13.75 6.48
CA MET A 70 -0.50 -14.55 6.91
C MET A 70 -0.05 -15.88 7.53
N ALA A 71 0.89 -16.58 6.87
CA ALA A 71 1.41 -17.84 7.37
C ALA A 71 2.13 -17.66 8.72
N ALA A 72 2.98 -16.64 8.86
CA ALA A 72 3.65 -16.31 10.12
C ALA A 72 2.66 -15.98 11.24
N LEU A 73 1.67 -15.13 10.97
CA LEU A 73 0.64 -14.77 11.95
C LEU A 73 -0.22 -15.98 12.34
N ALA A 74 -0.51 -16.88 11.40
CA ALA A 74 -1.26 -18.10 11.68
C ALA A 74 -0.47 -19.07 12.55
N GLU A 75 0.85 -19.15 12.37
CA GLU A 75 1.74 -19.92 13.23
C GLU A 75 1.82 -19.33 14.65
N MET A 76 1.88 -17.99 14.78
CA MET A 76 1.97 -17.31 16.07
C MET A 76 0.65 -17.29 16.87
N HIS A 77 -0.48 -17.12 16.18
CA HIS A 77 -1.75 -16.77 16.81
C HIS A 77 -2.93 -17.65 16.38
N GLY A 78 -2.72 -18.58 15.45
CA GLY A 78 -3.79 -19.34 14.82
C GLY A 78 -4.47 -18.59 13.67
N GLU A 79 -5.12 -19.36 12.80
CA GLU A 79 -5.59 -18.87 11.50
C GLU A 79 -6.69 -17.80 11.61
N SER A 80 -7.57 -17.89 12.61
CA SER A 80 -8.68 -16.93 12.78
C SER A 80 -8.16 -15.52 13.06
N ILE A 81 -7.21 -15.38 13.99
CA ILE A 81 -6.61 -14.09 14.35
C ILE A 81 -5.75 -13.57 13.19
N ALA A 82 -5.02 -14.47 12.52
CA ALA A 82 -4.23 -14.11 11.36
C ALA A 82 -5.09 -13.53 10.22
N ARG A 83 -6.25 -14.13 9.92
CA ARG A 83 -7.19 -13.60 8.92
C ARG A 83 -7.67 -12.20 9.26
N GLU A 84 -8.02 -11.96 10.53
CA GLU A 84 -8.47 -10.65 10.98
C GLU A 84 -7.37 -9.59 10.81
N LYS A 85 -6.15 -9.89 11.25
CA LYS A 85 -5.00 -8.98 11.11
C LYS A 85 -4.67 -8.69 9.65
N ILE A 86 -4.65 -9.73 8.81
CA ILE A 86 -4.39 -9.57 7.37
C ILE A 86 -5.50 -8.79 6.67
N SER A 87 -6.77 -8.92 7.09
CA SER A 87 -7.86 -8.10 6.56
C SER A 87 -7.59 -6.62 6.82
N ARG A 88 -7.30 -6.26 8.08
CA ARG A 88 -6.99 -4.87 8.49
C ARG A 88 -5.76 -4.31 7.75
N ILE A 89 -4.70 -5.11 7.61
CA ILE A 89 -3.52 -4.77 6.81
C ILE A 89 -3.91 -4.51 5.35
N SER A 90 -4.74 -5.39 4.78
CA SER A 90 -5.14 -5.32 3.37
C SER A 90 -5.97 -4.08 3.04
N GLU A 91 -6.79 -3.61 3.98
CA GLU A 91 -7.58 -2.38 3.84
C GLU A 91 -6.70 -1.13 3.65
N GLN A 92 -5.50 -1.11 4.25
CA GLN A 92 -4.57 0.03 4.14
C GLN A 92 -4.03 0.23 2.72
N PHE A 93 -4.04 -0.81 1.88
CA PHE A 93 -3.59 -0.75 0.50
C PHE A 93 -4.59 -0.06 -0.45
N THR A 94 -5.76 0.35 0.05
CA THR A 94 -6.77 1.02 -0.77
C THR A 94 -6.20 2.30 -1.41
N GLY A 95 -6.28 2.37 -2.74
CA GLY A 95 -5.75 3.47 -3.54
C GLY A 95 -4.23 3.46 -3.75
N LEU A 96 -3.50 2.46 -3.25
CA LEU A 96 -2.05 2.29 -3.48
C LEU A 96 -1.72 1.27 -4.58
N LEU A 97 -2.69 0.40 -4.92
CA LEU A 97 -2.46 -0.70 -5.84
C LEU A 97 -2.95 -0.40 -7.26
N PRO A 98 -2.29 -0.96 -8.28
CA PRO A 98 -2.85 -1.03 -9.62
C PRO A 98 -4.25 -1.67 -9.60
N SER A 99 -5.10 -1.22 -10.51
CA SER A 99 -6.50 -1.68 -10.63
C SER A 99 -6.66 -3.20 -10.83
N GLY A 100 -5.61 -3.91 -11.30
CA GLY A 100 -5.61 -5.36 -11.44
C GLY A 100 -5.30 -6.16 -10.15
N LEU A 101 -4.83 -5.49 -9.09
CA LEU A 101 -4.49 -6.12 -7.81
C LEU A 101 -5.49 -5.81 -6.70
N SER A 102 -6.30 -4.75 -6.86
CA SER A 102 -7.43 -4.49 -5.98
C SER A 102 -8.56 -5.48 -6.28
N ALA A 103 -9.18 -6.04 -5.24
CA ALA A 103 -10.32 -6.94 -5.42
C ALA A 103 -11.43 -6.21 -6.20
N ARG A 104 -11.89 -6.79 -7.30
CA ARG A 104 -13.05 -6.26 -8.00
C ARG A 104 -14.24 -6.38 -7.04
N PRO A 105 -15.01 -5.30 -6.79
CA PRO A 105 -16.23 -5.40 -6.00
C PRO A 105 -17.13 -6.48 -6.61
N SER A 106 -17.51 -7.47 -5.80
CA SER A 106 -18.33 -8.58 -6.28
C SER A 106 -19.70 -8.05 -6.69
N SER A 107 -20.18 -8.41 -7.88
CA SER A 107 -21.52 -8.04 -8.33
C SER A 107 -22.63 -8.88 -7.67
N LEU A 108 -22.29 -9.75 -6.71
CA LEU A 108 -23.22 -10.67 -6.05
C LEU A 108 -23.78 -10.14 -4.72
N ALA A 109 -23.47 -8.88 -4.38
CA ALA A 109 -24.07 -8.17 -3.27
C ALA A 109 -25.06 -7.12 -3.82
N ASN A 110 -26.20 -7.59 -4.35
CA ASN A 110 -27.40 -6.80 -4.60
C ASN A 110 -28.61 -7.64 -4.19
#